data_AF-A0A2W5Q4J0-F1
#
_entry.id   AF-A0A2W5Q4J0-F1
#
_cell.length_a   1.000
_cell.length_b   1.000
_cell.length_c   1.000
_cell.angle_alpha   90.00
_cell.angle_beta   90.00
_cell.angle_gamma   90.00
#
_symmetry.space_group_name_H-M   'P 1'
#
loop_
_entity.id
_entity.type
_entity.pdbx_description
1 polymer ?
#
loop_
_entity_poly.entity_id
_entity_poly.type
_entity_poly.pdbx_seq_one_letter_code
_entity_poly.pdbx_strand_id
1 'polypeptide(L)'
;MALGLSTNSVSVKFLFAPGSTDFWPDPKVTAAYSMWMRQIAAQLARSSLCVRVQGHTSATGSEAFNEALSTRRAATIRGRLVAQSPALEPRLRVLGLGSKENIVGTGTDDVVDAADRRVDFRVVGCDAG
;
A
#
# COMPACT_ATOMS: atom_id res chain seq x y z
N MET A 1 15.40 -15.12 0.12
CA MET A 1 13.93 -15.14 0.08
C MET A 1 13.48 -14.50 -1.22
N ALA A 2 13.02 -15.29 -2.18
CA ALA A 2 12.42 -14.75 -3.40
C ALA A 2 11.00 -14.29 -3.04
N LEU A 3 10.80 -12.97 -2.96
CA LEU A 3 9.46 -12.38 -2.97
C LEU A 3 8.76 -12.91 -4.23
N GLY A 4 7.68 -13.68 -4.02
CA GLY A 4 6.93 -14.37 -5.07
C GLY A 4 6.34 -13.37 -6.07
N LEU A 5 7.10 -13.09 -7.14
CA LEU A 5 6.60 -12.37 -8.31
C LEU A 5 5.94 -13.29 -9.34
N SER A 6 5.98 -14.60 -9.14
CA SER A 6 5.43 -15.59 -10.06
C SER A 6 3.91 -15.72 -10.01
N THR A 7 3.23 -15.06 -9.06
CA THR A 7 1.78 -15.14 -8.86
C THR A 7 1.11 -13.76 -8.87
N ASN A 8 1.41 -12.93 -9.88
CA ASN A 8 0.67 -11.73 -10.31
C ASN A 8 0.21 -10.69 -9.25
N SER A 9 0.67 -10.78 -8.00
CA SER A 9 0.34 -9.86 -6.91
C SER A 9 1.42 -9.95 -5.83
N VAL A 10 1.92 -8.80 -5.39
CA VAL A 10 2.83 -8.70 -4.25
C VAL A 10 2.05 -7.99 -3.15
N SER A 11 1.40 -8.77 -2.29
CA SER A 11 0.67 -8.20 -1.16
C SER A 11 1.66 -7.94 -0.03
N VAL A 12 2.20 -6.72 0.03
CA VAL A 12 3.01 -6.28 1.19
C VAL A 12 2.19 -5.29 1.98
N LYS A 13 1.79 -5.69 3.17
CA LYS A 13 0.91 -4.90 4.04
C LYS A 13 1.73 -3.85 4.80
N PHE A 14 1.47 -2.58 4.52
CA PHE A 14 1.92 -1.46 5.35
C PHE A 14 0.77 -1.00 6.24
N LEU A 15 0.96 -1.10 7.56
CA LEU A 15 -0.05 -0.76 8.55
C LEU A 15 0.01 0.73 8.90
N PHE A 16 -1.13 1.40 8.79
CA PHE A 16 -1.28 2.81 9.13
C PHE A 16 -2.02 3.02 10.45
N ALA A 17 -1.70 4.11 11.12
CA ALA A 17 -2.47 4.63 12.24
C ALA A 17 -3.89 5.05 11.77
N PRO A 18 -4.93 4.86 12.59
CA PRO A 18 -6.30 5.30 12.30
C PRO A 18 -6.36 6.75 11.84
N GLY A 19 -7.17 7.04 10.82
CA GLY A 19 -7.35 8.39 10.28
C GLY A 19 -6.11 9.09 9.69
N SER A 20 -4.93 8.47 9.72
CA SER A 20 -3.65 9.09 9.33
C SER A 20 -2.94 8.36 8.18
N THR A 21 -1.99 9.05 7.56
CA THR A 21 -0.96 8.52 6.67
C THR A 21 0.30 8.08 7.42
N ASP A 22 0.34 8.24 8.74
CA ASP A 22 1.43 7.76 9.58
C ASP A 22 1.37 6.25 9.75
N PHE A 23 2.53 5.63 9.88
CA PHE A 23 2.59 4.22 10.22
C PHE A 23 2.20 3.98 11.66
N TRP A 24 1.71 2.77 11.92
CA TRP A 24 1.38 2.33 13.27
C TRP A 24 2.61 2.45 14.19
N PRO A 25 2.47 3.04 15.40
CA PRO A 25 3.60 3.34 16.28
C PRO A 25 4.13 2.11 17.05
N ASP A 26 4.17 0.93 16.42
CA ASP A 26 4.81 -0.26 16.97
C ASP A 26 6.10 -0.57 16.17
N PRO A 27 7.30 -0.42 16.77
CA PRO A 27 8.56 -0.77 16.14
C PRO A 27 8.64 -2.23 15.70
N LYS A 28 7.96 -3.17 16.38
CA LYS A 28 7.94 -4.59 15.97
C LYS A 28 7.29 -4.77 14.60
N VAL A 29 6.38 -3.87 14.24
CA VAL A 29 5.70 -3.86 12.93
C VAL A 29 6.48 -3.03 11.91
N THR A 30 6.94 -1.84 12.31
CA THR A 30 7.50 -0.84 11.38
C THR A 30 8.99 -0.97 11.11
N ALA A 31 9.76 -1.65 11.97
CA ALA A 31 11.22 -1.78 11.80
C ALA A 31 11.61 -2.40 10.45
N ALA A 32 10.81 -3.34 9.94
CA ALA A 32 11.06 -4.00 8.66
C ALA A 32 10.68 -3.16 7.43
N TYR A 33 9.90 -2.09 7.59
CA TYR A 33 9.30 -1.37 6.46
C TYR A 33 10.34 -0.71 5.56
N SER A 34 11.39 -0.14 6.16
CA SER A 34 12.46 0.48 5.38
C SER A 34 13.18 -0.55 4.49
N MET A 35 13.42 -1.76 5.02
CA MET A 35 14.03 -2.86 4.27
C MET A 35 13.09 -3.35 3.16
N TRP A 36 11.82 -3.56 3.48
CA TRP A 36 10.82 -4.00 2.49
C TRP A 36 10.67 -3.00 1.36
N MET A 37 10.58 -1.69 1.65
CA MET A 37 10.51 -0.65 0.62
C MET A 37 11.72 -0.69 -0.31
N ARG A 38 12.94 -0.87 0.23
CA ARG A 38 14.15 -1.01 -0.59
C ARG A 38 14.09 -2.25 -1.47
N GLN A 39 13.68 -3.39 -0.93
CA GLN A 39 13.58 -4.64 -1.68
C GLN A 39 12.53 -4.57 -2.79
N ILE A 40 11.35 -4.03 -2.49
CA ILE A 40 10.27 -3.81 -3.48
C ILE A 40 10.76 -2.87 -4.56
N ALA A 41 11.34 -1.71 -4.21
CA ALA A 41 11.82 -0.75 -5.19
C ALA A 41 12.90 -1.35 -6.12
N ALA A 42 13.87 -2.07 -5.55
CA ALA A 42 14.91 -2.75 -6.33
C ALA A 42 14.35 -3.82 -7.27
N GLN A 43 13.36 -4.58 -6.79
CA GLN A 43 12.73 -5.63 -7.56
C GLN A 43 11.85 -5.08 -8.70
N LEU A 44 11.08 -4.03 -8.43
CA LEU A 44 10.29 -3.33 -9.45
C LEU A 44 11.18 -2.65 -10.49
N ALA A 45 12.30 -2.07 -10.08
CA ALA A 45 13.23 -1.43 -11.00
C ALA A 45 13.76 -2.44 -12.05
N ARG A 46 13.92 -3.71 -11.66
CA ARG A 46 14.40 -4.80 -12.52
C ARG A 46 13.33 -5.46 -13.37
N SER A 47 12.04 -5.29 -13.07
CA SER A 47 10.98 -6.15 -13.63
C SER A 47 10.20 -5.59 -14.83
N SER A 48 10.47 -4.35 -15.27
CA SER A 48 9.68 -3.60 -16.29
C SER A 48 8.13 -3.52 -16.09
N LEU A 49 7.57 -4.19 -15.08
CA LEU A 49 6.16 -4.19 -14.69
C LEU A 49 5.62 -2.80 -14.34
N CYS A 50 4.38 -2.52 -14.73
CA CYS A 50 3.61 -1.44 -14.13
C CYS A 50 2.83 -1.96 -12.92
N VAL A 51 2.75 -1.14 -11.88
CA VAL A 51 2.18 -1.54 -10.59
C VAL A 51 1.20 -0.49 -10.10
N ARG A 52 0.04 -0.96 -9.67
CA ARG A 52 -0.94 -0.17 -8.95
C ARG A 52 -0.73 -0.35 -7.44
N VAL A 53 -0.51 0.77 -6.77
CA VAL A 53 -0.43 0.89 -5.32
C VAL A 53 -1.84 1.20 -4.84
N GLN A 54 -2.45 0.26 -4.14
CA GLN A 54 -3.85 0.31 -3.71
C GLN A 54 -3.90 0.58 -2.21
N GLY A 55 -4.61 1.63 -1.79
CA GLY A 55 -4.79 1.96 -0.38
C GLY A 55 -6.14 1.47 0.13
N HIS A 56 -6.17 1.09 1.41
CA HIS A 56 -7.37 0.67 2.11
C HIS A 56 -7.50 1.37 3.47
N THR A 57 -8.73 1.44 3.97
CA THR A 57 -9.06 1.95 5.30
C THR A 57 -9.98 0.99 6.04
N SER A 58 -10.12 1.18 7.35
CA SER A 58 -11.28 0.63 8.08
C SER A 58 -12.58 1.25 7.53
N ALA A 59 -13.71 0.65 7.90
CA ALA A 59 -15.05 1.19 7.58
C ALA A 59 -15.44 2.40 8.45
N THR A 60 -14.54 2.86 9.32
CA THR A 60 -14.78 3.99 10.22
C THR A 60 -14.86 5.29 9.43
N GLY A 61 -15.93 6.07 9.64
CA GLY A 61 -16.15 7.34 8.92
C GLY A 61 -16.91 7.20 7.60
N SER A 62 -16.96 8.27 6.81
CA SER A 62 -17.69 8.28 5.53
C SER A 62 -16.88 7.64 4.40
N GLU A 63 -17.57 7.07 3.41
CA GLU A 63 -16.93 6.48 2.23
C GLU A 63 -16.03 7.48 1.50
N ALA A 64 -16.49 8.72 1.28
CA ALA A 64 -15.71 9.78 0.65
C ALA A 64 -14.42 10.11 1.44
N PHE A 65 -14.50 10.11 2.78
CA PHE A 65 -13.32 10.29 3.63
C PHE A 65 -12.34 9.12 3.46
N ASN A 66 -12.86 7.90 3.45
CA ASN A 66 -12.08 6.67 3.32
C ASN A 66 -11.41 6.55 1.95
N GLU A 67 -12.09 6.91 0.87
CA GLU A 67 -11.50 6.99 -0.48
C GLU A 67 -10.35 8.02 -0.56
N ALA A 68 -10.54 9.20 0.02
CA ALA A 68 -9.50 10.22 0.08
C ALA A 68 -8.31 9.80 0.96
N LEU A 69 -8.56 9.15 2.10
CA LEU A 69 -7.52 8.68 3.01
C LEU A 69 -6.71 7.53 2.40
N SER A 70 -7.39 6.52 1.85
CA SER A 70 -6.73 5.41 1.14
C SER A 70 -5.86 5.88 -0.02
N THR A 71 -6.34 6.83 -0.83
CA THR A 71 -5.56 7.45 -1.92
C THR A 71 -4.29 8.11 -1.39
N ARG A 72 -4.38 8.89 -0.30
CA ARG A 72 -3.23 9.55 0.32
C ARG A 72 -2.20 8.55 0.87
N ARG A 73 -2.65 7.45 1.47
CA ARG A 73 -1.76 6.36 1.95
C ARG A 73 -1.02 5.70 0.79
N ALA A 74 -1.72 5.35 -0.27
CA ALA A 74 -1.11 4.78 -1.47
C ALA A 74 -0.13 5.76 -2.15
N ALA A 75 -0.47 7.05 -2.22
CA ALA A 75 0.43 8.09 -2.70
C ALA A 75 1.70 8.22 -1.84
N THR A 76 1.56 8.11 -0.52
CA THR A 76 2.70 8.13 0.42
C THR A 76 3.67 6.97 0.15
N ILE A 77 3.13 5.76 -0.03
CA ILE A 77 3.94 4.58 -0.36
C ILE A 77 4.59 4.73 -1.74
N ARG A 78 3.85 5.19 -2.76
CA ARG A 78 4.42 5.51 -4.08
C ARG A 78 5.59 6.48 -3.96
N GLY A 79 5.41 7.59 -3.23
CA GLY A 79 6.46 8.59 -3.03
C GLY A 79 7.72 8.00 -2.40
N ARG A 80 7.56 7.15 -1.38
CA ARG A 80 8.69 6.45 -0.75
C ARG A 80 9.40 5.49 -1.70
N LEU A 81 8.68 4.77 -2.56
CA LEU A 81 9.29 3.89 -3.57
C LEU A 81 10.03 4.68 -4.66
N VAL A 82 9.44 5.79 -5.13
CA VAL A 82 10.08 6.69 -6.10
C VAL A 82 11.35 7.33 -5.51
N ALA A 83 11.34 7.68 -4.22
CA ALA A 83 12.54 8.18 -3.54
C ALA A 83 13.67 7.13 -3.47
N GLN A 84 13.35 5.83 -3.44
CA GLN A 84 14.35 4.76 -3.52
C GLN A 84 14.81 4.51 -4.97
N SER A 85 13.93 4.67 -5.95
CA SER A 85 14.23 4.48 -7.37
C SER A 85 13.36 5.38 -8.24
N PRO A 86 13.88 6.54 -8.70
CA PRO A 86 13.11 7.52 -9.47
C PRO A 86 12.51 6.95 -10.77
N ALA A 87 13.18 5.95 -11.37
CA ALA A 87 12.71 5.29 -12.60
C ALA A 87 11.36 4.56 -12.44
N LEU A 88 10.89 4.36 -11.20
CA LEU A 88 9.57 3.77 -10.92
C LEU A 88 8.42 4.75 -11.14
N GLU A 89 8.68 6.06 -11.10
CA GLU A 89 7.63 7.08 -11.14
C GLU A 89 6.60 6.92 -12.26
N PRO A 90 6.99 6.69 -13.54
CA PRO A 90 6.02 6.51 -14.62
C PRO A 90 5.26 5.18 -14.55
N ARG A 91 5.77 4.20 -13.79
CA ARG A 91 5.26 2.81 -13.72
C ARG A 91 4.39 2.54 -12.49
N LEU A 92 4.38 3.47 -11.52
CA LEU A 92 3.55 3.38 -10.32
C LEU A 92 2.28 4.23 -10.45
N ARG A 93 1.13 3.58 -10.32
CA ARG A 93 -0.20 4.21 -10.28
C ARG A 93 -0.78 4.11 -8.87
N VAL A 94 -1.55 5.11 -8.46
CA VAL A 94 -2.19 5.18 -7.14
C VAL A 94 -3.68 4.91 -7.31
N LEU A 95 -4.27 4.11 -6.42
CA LEU A 95 -5.71 3.94 -6.32
C LEU A 95 -6.14 3.87 -4.85
N GLY A 96 -7.10 4.69 -4.45
CA GLY A 96 -7.78 4.53 -3.16
C GLY A 96 -9.03 3.67 -3.31
N LEU A 97 -9.13 2.61 -2.51
CA LEU A 97 -10.32 1.74 -2.49
C LEU A 97 -11.23 2.01 -1.29
N GLY A 98 -10.84 2.95 -0.42
CA GLY A 98 -11.53 3.23 0.83
C GLY A 98 -11.73 1.96 1.65
N SER A 99 -12.97 1.77 2.12
CA SER A 99 -13.37 0.61 2.90
C SER A 99 -14.10 -0.47 2.09
N LYS A 100 -14.01 -0.43 0.76
CA LYS A 100 -14.77 -1.35 -0.13
C LYS A 100 -14.25 -2.78 -0.09
N GLU A 101 -12.98 -2.95 0.26
CA GLU A 101 -12.28 -4.24 0.31
C GLU A 101 -11.73 -4.53 1.71
N ASN A 102 -12.53 -4.22 2.74
CA ASN A 102 -12.24 -4.63 4.11
C ASN A 102 -12.21 -6.15 4.21
N ILE A 103 -11.18 -6.66 4.87
CA ILE A 103 -11.00 -8.07 5.21
C ILE A 103 -11.77 -8.38 6.50
N VAL A 104 -11.73 -7.46 7.48
CA VAL A 104 -12.32 -7.65 8.80
C VAL A 104 -13.60 -6.84 8.95
N GLY A 105 -13.55 -5.54 8.67
CA GLY A 105 -14.72 -4.68 8.51
C GLY A 105 -15.45 -4.34 9.80
N THR A 106 -14.80 -4.41 10.97
CA THR A 106 -15.49 -4.10 12.24
C THR A 106 -15.67 -2.60 12.45
N GLY A 107 -14.81 -1.77 11.84
CA GLY A 107 -14.87 -0.31 11.97
C GLY A 107 -14.47 0.21 13.35
N THR A 108 -13.79 -0.63 14.14
CA THR A 108 -13.34 -0.34 15.51
C THR A 108 -12.00 0.37 15.55
N ASP A 109 -11.26 0.37 14.44
CA ASP A 109 -9.95 1.03 14.29
C ASP A 109 -8.85 0.53 15.24
N ASP A 110 -9.07 -0.62 15.89
CA ASP A 110 -8.12 -1.25 16.78
C ASP A 110 -7.17 -2.20 16.02
N VAL A 111 -6.53 -3.12 16.76
CA VAL A 111 -5.63 -4.16 16.21
C VAL A 111 -6.37 -5.19 15.35
N VAL A 112 -7.67 -5.38 15.57
CA VAL A 112 -8.52 -6.32 14.82
C VAL A 112 -8.70 -5.80 13.38
N ASP A 113 -8.90 -4.49 13.23
CA ASP A 113 -9.00 -3.82 11.93
C ASP A 113 -7.64 -3.47 11.29
N ALA A 114 -6.52 -3.87 11.90
CA ALA A 114 -5.19 -3.58 11.35
C ALA A 114 -5.03 -4.15 9.93
N ALA A 115 -5.65 -5.30 9.63
CA ALA A 115 -5.62 -5.88 8.29
C ALA A 115 -6.30 -5.01 7.22
N ASP A 116 -7.21 -4.11 7.60
CA ASP A 116 -7.95 -3.24 6.69
C ASP A 116 -7.21 -1.93 6.40
N ARG A 117 -6.37 -1.47 7.33
CA ARG A 117 -5.56 -0.25 7.17
C ARG A 117 -4.24 -0.55 6.46
N ARG A 118 -4.33 -1.10 5.24
CA ARG A 118 -3.19 -1.60 4.45
C ARG A 118 -2.98 -0.85 3.14
N VAL A 119 -1.83 -1.11 2.52
CA VAL A 119 -1.58 -0.82 1.10
C VAL A 119 -1.17 -2.12 0.42
N ASP A 120 -1.70 -2.38 -0.78
CA ASP A 120 -1.41 -3.56 -1.58
C ASP A 120 -0.76 -3.17 -2.92
N PHE A 121 0.01 -4.08 -3.53
CA PHE A 121 0.62 -3.89 -4.85
C PHE A 121 0.08 -4.89 -5.85
N ARG A 122 -0.54 -4.37 -6.91
CA ARG A 122 -1.07 -5.17 -8.01
C ARG A 122 -0.31 -4.89 -9.30
N VAL A 123 0.18 -5.95 -9.95
CA VAL A 123 0.76 -5.82 -11.29
C VAL A 123 -0.37 -5.49 -12.27
N VAL A 124 -0.16 -4.47 -13.10
CA VAL A 124 -1.12 -3.99 -14.10
C VAL A 124 -0.41 -3.76 -15.44
N GLY A 125 -1.18 -3.69 -16.53
CA GLY A 125 -0.66 -3.22 -17.81
C GLY A 125 -0.21 -1.77 -17.72
N CYS A 126 0.86 -1.41 -18.44
CA CYS A 126 1.38 -0.03 -18.45
C CYS A 126 0.44 0.98 -19.13
N ASP A 127 -0.51 0.48 -19.92
CA ASP A 127 -1.52 1.27 -20.61
C ASP A 127 -2.81 1.46 -19.79
N ALA A 128 -2.89 0.84 -18.61
CA ALA A 128 -4.05 0.96 -17.73
C ALA A 128 -4.02 2.31 -17.00
N GLY A 129 -4.57 3.34 -17.67
CA GLY A 129 -4.90 4.66 -17.11
C GLY A 129 -6.01 4.60 -16.07
#